data_AF-A0A7U9XJ60-F1
#
_entry.id   AF-A0A7U9XJ60-F1
#
_cell.length_a   1.000
_cell.length_b   1.000
_cell.length_c   1.000
_cell.angle_alpha   90.00
_cell.angle_beta   90.00
_cell.angle_gamma   90.00
#
_symmetry.space_group_name_H-M   'P 1'
#
loop_
_entity.id
_entity.type
_entity.pdbx_description
1 polymer ?
#
loop_
_entity_poly.entity_id
_entity_poly.type
_entity_poly.pdbx_seq_one_letter_code
_entity_poly.pdbx_strand_id
1 'polypeptide(L)'
;MGYLTAYFDGKEIPVRITRVNRNLTPNISNKMEEIESVSGAEFVYSKYKEKSITIEYTISNRTARQLSEFRRNAAGIVYSDKPKKLIFSDEPNLYYDAILDGEGKLSEEYLRSTGTLTFLVPDGLAHSAVEKVFPAVPNADGILEARIVNEGTEAVPVSYDIVHNHENGYIGIVSEYGVMQYGYIEEPDTEVRQKSQVLVDYKNASDFSSMAVNTGRIIPAKIPQNGSFKTVNADGKTWLALDDPGNNPSYYAGASRCLTLPADSSGHVGAKNFKFQMKVWFEKLDLSLA
;
A
#
# COMPACT_ATOMS: atom_id res chain seq x y z
N MET A 1 35.66 -23.44 -4.93
CA MET A 1 34.27 -23.06 -4.64
C MET A 1 34.17 -22.69 -3.17
N GLY A 2 33.70 -21.48 -2.87
CA GLY A 2 33.50 -21.03 -1.49
C GLY A 2 32.39 -21.81 -0.79
N TYR A 3 32.26 -21.64 0.52
CA TYR A 3 31.09 -22.16 1.24
C TYR A 3 29.85 -21.38 0.79
N LEU A 4 28.73 -22.11 0.64
CA LEU A 4 27.44 -21.48 0.40
C LEU A 4 27.06 -20.66 1.64
N THR A 5 26.81 -19.37 1.44
CA THR A 5 26.23 -18.45 2.43
C THR A 5 24.81 -18.05 2.04
N ALA A 6 24.01 -17.66 3.05
CA ALA A 6 22.67 -17.15 2.87
C ALA A 6 22.51 -15.83 3.63
N TYR A 7 21.75 -14.90 3.04
CA TYR A 7 21.45 -13.58 3.58
C TYR A 7 19.95 -13.46 3.77
N PHE A 8 19.52 -13.06 4.97
CA PHE A 8 18.12 -12.82 5.30
C PHE A 8 17.95 -11.37 5.74
N ASP A 9 17.05 -10.64 5.07
CA ASP A 9 16.85 -9.19 5.25
C ASP A 9 18.17 -8.39 5.17
N GLY A 10 19.04 -8.78 4.23
CA GLY A 10 20.35 -8.16 3.99
C GLY A 10 21.46 -8.53 4.98
N LYS A 11 21.17 -9.35 6.00
CA LYS A 11 22.15 -9.82 6.99
C LYS A 11 22.56 -11.27 6.70
N GLU A 12 23.86 -11.54 6.74
CA GLU A 12 24.35 -12.91 6.61
C GLU A 12 23.90 -13.76 7.80
N ILE A 13 23.34 -14.94 7.52
CA ILE A 13 23.04 -15.92 8.57
C ILE A 13 24.38 -16.52 9.02
N PRO A 14 24.80 -16.36 10.30
CA PRO A 14 26.17 -16.63 10.74
C PRO A 14 26.41 -18.13 10.99
N VAL A 15 26.20 -18.95 9.96
CA VAL A 15 26.29 -20.42 10.03
C VAL A 15 27.07 -20.97 8.85
N ARG A 16 27.69 -22.14 9.03
CA ARG A 16 28.27 -22.89 7.91
C ARG A 16 27.21 -23.82 7.35
N ILE A 17 26.61 -23.44 6.22
CA ILE A 17 25.62 -24.25 5.52
C ILE A 17 26.27 -25.55 5.03
N THR A 18 25.67 -26.67 5.39
CA THR A 18 26.11 -28.02 4.96
C THR A 18 25.22 -28.56 3.85
N ARG A 19 23.94 -28.21 3.86
CA ARG A 19 22.97 -28.62 2.83
C ARG A 19 21.86 -27.59 2.76
N VAL A 20 21.39 -27.32 1.55
CA VAL A 20 20.14 -26.58 1.32
C VAL A 20 19.24 -27.46 0.47
N ASN A 21 18.01 -27.63 0.91
CA ASN A 21 16.95 -28.21 0.11
C ASN A 21 15.97 -27.11 -0.30
N ARG A 22 16.05 -26.70 -1.58
CA ARG A 22 15.09 -25.76 -2.19
C ARG A 22 13.94 -26.50 -2.91
N ASN A 23 14.02 -27.83 -3.09
CA ASN A 23 13.19 -28.60 -4.01
C ASN A 23 13.21 -28.08 -5.46
N LEU A 24 12.74 -28.88 -6.42
CA LEU A 24 12.69 -28.48 -7.84
C LEU A 24 11.53 -27.52 -8.13
N THR A 25 10.38 -27.76 -7.51
CA THR A 25 9.18 -26.94 -7.66
C THR A 25 8.62 -26.58 -6.28
N PRO A 26 7.73 -25.59 -6.20
CA PRO A 26 6.81 -25.48 -5.08
C PRO A 26 5.89 -26.70 -5.02
N ASN A 27 5.11 -26.81 -3.93
CA ASN A 27 4.03 -27.79 -3.88
C ASN A 27 3.00 -27.46 -4.98
N ILE A 28 2.50 -28.46 -5.69
CA ILE A 28 1.53 -28.29 -6.78
C ILE A 28 0.18 -28.83 -6.32
N SER A 29 -0.86 -28.00 -6.46
CA SER A 29 -2.24 -28.37 -6.16
C SER A 29 -3.04 -28.49 -7.44
N ASN A 30 -3.50 -29.71 -7.74
CA ASN A 30 -4.36 -29.98 -8.87
C ASN A 30 -5.82 -30.06 -8.40
N LYS A 31 -6.72 -29.34 -9.08
CA LYS A 31 -8.16 -29.45 -8.89
C LYS A 31 -8.74 -30.32 -10.00
N MET A 32 -9.47 -31.34 -9.60
CA MET A 32 -10.20 -32.24 -10.48
C MET A 32 -11.68 -32.24 -10.09
N GLU A 33 -12.55 -32.49 -11.07
CA GLU A 33 -13.99 -32.65 -10.89
C GLU A 33 -14.44 -34.00 -11.41
N GLU A 34 -15.19 -34.73 -10.59
CA GLU A 34 -15.75 -36.02 -10.96
C GLU A 34 -17.14 -35.82 -11.58
N ILE A 35 -17.42 -36.50 -12.68
CA ILE A 35 -18.72 -36.51 -13.33
C ILE A 35 -19.32 -37.90 -13.10
N GLU A 36 -20.48 -37.98 -12.45
CA GLU A 36 -21.07 -39.24 -11.96
C GLU A 36 -21.18 -40.37 -13.00
N SER A 37 -21.37 -40.01 -14.28
CA SER A 37 -21.59 -40.96 -15.37
C SER A 37 -20.34 -41.36 -16.14
N VAL A 38 -19.15 -40.83 -15.80
CA VAL A 38 -17.90 -41.06 -16.54
C VAL A 38 -16.81 -41.59 -15.61
N SER A 39 -16.07 -42.60 -16.06
CA SER A 39 -14.90 -43.07 -15.31
C SER A 39 -13.76 -42.05 -15.35
N GLY A 40 -13.28 -41.64 -14.17
CA GLY A 40 -12.19 -40.69 -14.03
C GLY A 40 -12.66 -39.32 -13.52
N ALA A 41 -11.84 -38.30 -13.72
CA ALA A 41 -12.13 -36.93 -13.33
C ALA A 41 -11.61 -35.94 -14.39
N GLU A 42 -12.30 -34.82 -14.57
CA GLU A 42 -11.90 -33.73 -15.45
C GLU A 42 -10.90 -32.81 -14.72
N PHE A 43 -9.80 -32.46 -15.38
CA PHE A 43 -8.83 -31.51 -14.85
C PHE A 43 -9.38 -30.09 -14.99
N VAL A 44 -9.45 -29.36 -13.87
CA VAL A 44 -9.93 -27.98 -13.86
C VAL A 44 -8.75 -27.02 -13.95
N TYR A 45 -7.81 -27.11 -13.00
CA TYR A 45 -6.61 -26.28 -12.97
C TYR A 45 -5.51 -26.87 -12.08
N SER A 46 -4.30 -26.36 -12.26
CA SER A 46 -3.12 -26.62 -11.43
C SER A 46 -2.55 -25.29 -10.95
N LYS A 47 -2.05 -25.23 -9.72
CA LYS A 47 -1.38 -24.05 -9.20
C LYS A 47 -0.23 -24.40 -8.26
N TYR A 48 0.77 -23.53 -8.22
CA TYR A 48 1.76 -23.54 -7.14
C TYR A 48 1.12 -23.13 -5.81
N LYS A 49 1.61 -23.78 -4.76
CA LYS A 49 1.38 -23.47 -3.35
C LYS A 49 2.68 -22.89 -2.77
N GLU A 50 2.65 -22.62 -1.48
CA GLU A 50 3.82 -22.26 -0.71
C GLU A 50 5.00 -23.24 -0.93
N LYS A 51 6.22 -22.69 -0.92
CA LYS A 51 7.47 -23.45 -1.03
C LYS A 51 8.17 -23.44 0.32
N SER A 52 8.73 -24.59 0.71
CA SER A 52 9.57 -24.70 1.91
C SER A 52 11.03 -24.87 1.50
N ILE A 53 11.90 -24.06 2.09
CA ILE A 53 13.35 -24.12 1.89
C ILE A 53 13.99 -24.50 3.23
N THR A 54 14.68 -25.63 3.25
CA THR A 54 15.34 -26.14 4.45
C THR A 54 16.85 -25.95 4.35
N ILE A 55 17.44 -25.27 5.34
CA ILE A 55 18.88 -25.04 5.46
C ILE A 55 19.39 -25.87 6.63
N GLU A 56 20.22 -26.86 6.34
CA GLU A 56 20.99 -27.57 7.37
C GLU A 56 22.36 -26.89 7.51
N TYR A 57 22.78 -26.70 8.75
CA TYR A 57 23.98 -25.95 9.04
C TYR A 57 24.78 -26.56 10.18
N THR A 58 26.02 -26.11 10.28
CA THR A 58 26.91 -26.38 11.42
C THR A 58 27.49 -25.07 11.94
N ILE A 59 27.78 -25.06 13.24
CA ILE A 59 28.51 -23.97 13.89
C ILE A 59 29.67 -24.57 14.68
N SER A 60 30.72 -23.78 14.88
CA SER A 60 31.81 -24.13 15.79
C SER A 60 31.58 -23.43 17.12
N ASN A 61 31.37 -24.20 18.18
CA ASN A 61 31.03 -23.70 19.51
C ASN A 61 31.98 -24.30 20.54
N ARG A 62 33.15 -23.69 20.71
CA ARG A 62 34.19 -24.19 21.64
C ARG A 62 33.87 -23.87 23.10
N THR A 63 32.98 -22.92 23.34
CA THR A 63 32.57 -22.50 24.69
C THR A 63 31.06 -22.33 24.78
N ALA A 64 30.49 -22.52 25.97
CA ALA A 64 29.08 -22.26 26.24
C ALA A 64 28.68 -20.80 25.93
N ARG A 65 29.60 -19.85 26.12
CA ARG A 65 29.38 -18.43 25.80
C ARG A 65 29.16 -18.21 24.31
N GLN A 66 30.00 -18.78 23.45
CA GLN A 66 29.85 -18.68 21.99
C GLN A 66 28.50 -19.22 21.52
N LEU A 67 28.03 -20.28 22.15
CA LEU A 67 26.75 -20.90 21.82
C LEU A 67 25.55 -20.01 22.21
N SER A 68 25.60 -19.40 23.40
CA SER A 68 24.59 -18.44 23.85
C SER A 68 24.57 -17.16 23.00
N GLU A 69 25.74 -16.64 22.63
CA GLU A 69 25.87 -15.49 21.73
C GLU A 69 25.33 -15.81 20.34
N PHE A 70 25.66 -16.99 19.80
CA PHE A 70 25.11 -17.47 18.53
C PHE A 70 23.59 -17.54 18.56
N ARG A 71 22.99 -18.16 19.59
CA ARG A 71 21.53 -18.25 19.72
C ARG A 71 20.85 -16.90 19.65
N ARG A 72 21.34 -15.94 20.43
CA ARG A 72 20.75 -14.58 20.49
C ARG A 72 20.90 -13.84 19.17
N ASN A 73 22.08 -13.92 18.54
CA ASN A 73 22.35 -13.25 17.28
C ASN A 73 21.55 -13.87 16.13
N ALA A 74 21.61 -15.20 15.99
CA ALA A 74 20.88 -15.93 14.95
C ALA A 74 19.38 -15.66 15.06
N ALA A 75 18.77 -15.77 16.25
CA ALA A 75 17.36 -15.47 16.46
C ALA A 75 17.00 -14.02 16.07
N GLY A 76 17.84 -13.05 16.40
CA GLY A 76 17.63 -11.64 16.01
C GLY A 76 17.78 -11.37 14.51
N ILE A 77 18.44 -12.26 13.76
CA ILE A 77 18.55 -12.18 12.31
C ILE A 77 17.35 -12.88 11.66
N VAL A 78 17.07 -14.13 12.03
CA VAL A 78 16.10 -14.98 11.31
C VAL A 78 14.64 -14.70 11.67
N TYR A 79 14.39 -14.01 12.79
CA TYR A 79 13.03 -13.62 13.17
C TYR A 79 12.54 -12.42 12.36
N SER A 80 11.33 -12.53 11.82
CA SER A 80 10.59 -11.41 11.23
C SER A 80 9.09 -11.61 11.40
N ASP A 81 8.33 -10.51 11.45
CA ASP A 81 6.86 -10.50 11.50
C ASP A 81 6.21 -10.58 10.11
N LYS A 82 7.02 -10.46 9.05
CA LYS A 82 6.58 -10.50 7.64
C LYS A 82 7.62 -11.20 6.77
N PRO A 83 7.26 -11.70 5.58
CA PRO A 83 8.24 -12.22 4.63
C PRO A 83 9.31 -11.18 4.29
N LYS A 84 10.56 -11.62 4.23
CA LYS A 84 11.75 -10.83 3.91
C LYS A 84 12.61 -11.55 2.88
N LYS A 85 13.47 -10.79 2.22
CA LYS A 85 14.36 -11.32 1.17
C LYS A 85 15.35 -12.32 1.76
N LEU A 86 15.29 -13.56 1.26
CA LEU A 86 16.28 -14.61 1.46
C LEU A 86 17.07 -14.79 0.16
N ILE A 87 18.37 -14.52 0.21
CA ILE A 87 19.30 -14.59 -0.93
C ILE A 87 20.38 -15.62 -0.64
N PHE A 88 20.73 -16.43 -1.64
CA PHE A 88 21.84 -17.37 -1.53
C PHE A 88 23.00 -16.93 -2.43
N SER A 89 24.22 -17.18 -1.99
CA SER A 89 25.45 -16.74 -2.68
C SER A 89 25.74 -17.44 -4.00
N ASP A 90 25.14 -18.60 -4.27
CA ASP A 90 25.22 -19.29 -5.57
C ASP A 90 24.35 -18.61 -6.65
N GLU A 91 23.27 -17.95 -6.24
CA GLU A 91 22.33 -17.24 -7.13
C GLU A 91 22.04 -15.83 -6.59
N PRO A 92 23.04 -14.93 -6.53
CA PRO A 92 22.92 -13.64 -5.84
C PRO A 92 21.92 -12.67 -6.49
N ASN A 93 21.55 -12.90 -7.75
CA ASN A 93 20.57 -12.10 -8.48
C ASN A 93 19.13 -12.59 -8.27
N LEU A 94 18.93 -13.65 -7.48
CA LEU A 94 17.60 -14.16 -7.14
C LEU A 94 17.36 -14.04 -5.64
N TYR A 95 16.12 -13.76 -5.27
CA TYR A 95 15.68 -13.78 -3.88
C TYR A 95 14.35 -14.50 -3.71
N TYR A 96 14.11 -14.99 -2.50
CA TYR A 96 12.82 -15.54 -2.09
C TYR A 96 12.21 -14.62 -1.02
N ASP A 97 10.93 -14.29 -1.14
CA ASP A 97 10.21 -13.62 -0.05
C ASP A 97 9.83 -14.66 1.00
N ALA A 98 10.68 -14.78 2.00
CA ALA A 98 10.69 -15.91 2.92
C ALA A 98 10.43 -15.46 4.36
N ILE A 99 9.85 -16.34 5.17
CA ILE A 99 9.69 -16.17 6.61
C ILE A 99 10.13 -17.46 7.31
N LEU A 100 10.77 -17.36 8.48
CA LEU A 100 11.12 -18.55 9.25
C LEU A 100 9.82 -19.26 9.68
N ASP A 101 9.74 -20.56 9.41
CA ASP A 101 8.59 -21.40 9.72
C ASP A 101 8.91 -22.38 10.84
N GLY A 102 8.07 -22.34 11.87
CA GLY A 102 8.27 -23.10 13.10
C GLY A 102 9.50 -22.65 13.90
N GLU A 103 10.24 -23.63 14.43
CA GLU A 103 11.40 -23.41 15.29
C GLU A 103 12.71 -23.67 14.54
N GLY A 104 13.67 -22.75 14.66
CA GLY A 104 15.04 -22.99 14.25
C GLY A 104 15.72 -23.99 15.19
N LYS A 105 16.04 -25.17 14.67
CA LYS A 105 16.60 -26.27 15.47
C LYS A 105 18.11 -26.12 15.62
N LEU A 106 18.60 -26.43 16.82
CA LEU A 106 20.02 -26.51 17.15
C LEU A 106 20.25 -27.73 18.05
N SER A 107 21.06 -28.67 17.58
CA SER A 107 21.53 -29.83 18.34
C SER A 107 22.96 -29.57 18.80
N GLU A 108 23.14 -29.52 20.11
CA GLU A 108 24.39 -29.08 20.75
C GLU A 108 25.38 -30.23 20.91
N GLU A 109 26.59 -30.02 20.42
CA GLU A 109 27.72 -30.92 20.66
C GLU A 109 28.96 -30.13 21.08
N TYR A 110 29.91 -30.80 21.75
CA TYR A 110 31.05 -30.18 22.45
C TYR A 110 31.90 -29.23 21.58
N LEU A 111 32.13 -29.57 20.31
CA LEU A 111 32.97 -28.77 19.40
C LEU A 111 32.23 -28.24 18.18
N ARG A 112 31.15 -28.92 17.77
CA ARG A 112 30.46 -28.63 16.52
C ARG A 112 29.00 -29.00 16.61
N SER A 113 28.15 -28.01 16.85
CA SER A 113 26.71 -28.17 16.83
C SER A 113 26.16 -28.17 15.41
N THR A 114 25.06 -28.89 15.21
CA THR A 114 24.32 -28.95 13.95
C THR A 114 22.96 -28.30 14.13
N GLY A 115 22.32 -27.88 13.04
CA GLY A 115 20.98 -27.31 13.14
C GLY A 115 20.26 -27.25 11.81
N THR A 116 18.99 -26.85 11.89
CA THR A 116 18.11 -26.75 10.73
C THR A 116 17.25 -25.51 10.85
N LEU A 117 17.19 -24.71 9.78
CA LEU A 117 16.24 -23.63 9.61
C LEU A 117 15.31 -23.98 8.45
N THR A 118 14.01 -23.82 8.64
CA THR A 118 13.02 -23.98 7.58
C THR A 118 12.39 -22.64 7.30
N PHE A 119 12.46 -22.20 6.05
CA PHE A 119 11.86 -20.96 5.58
C PHE A 119 10.66 -21.29 4.69
N LEU A 120 9.54 -20.63 4.95
CA LEU A 120 8.35 -20.65 4.12
C LEU A 120 8.40 -19.49 3.14
N VAL A 121 8.19 -19.78 1.87
CA VAL A 121 8.05 -18.81 0.78
C VAL A 121 6.59 -18.84 0.34
N PRO A 122 5.75 -17.87 0.75
CA PRO A 122 4.31 -17.95 0.58
C PRO A 122 3.84 -18.02 -0.88
N ASP A 123 4.48 -17.27 -1.79
CA ASP A 123 4.16 -17.29 -3.23
C ASP A 123 4.80 -18.48 -3.97
N GLY A 124 5.77 -19.14 -3.33
CA GLY A 124 6.51 -20.26 -3.89
C GLY A 124 7.57 -19.89 -4.92
N LEU A 125 7.77 -18.62 -5.25
CA LEU A 125 8.57 -18.20 -6.40
C LEU A 125 9.93 -17.63 -6.01
N ALA A 126 10.88 -17.71 -6.93
CA ALA A 126 12.10 -16.93 -6.88
C ALA A 126 11.89 -15.66 -7.71
N HIS A 127 12.34 -14.52 -7.18
CA HIS A 127 12.22 -13.22 -7.81
C HIS A 127 13.59 -12.71 -8.24
N SER A 128 13.64 -12.02 -9.38
CA SER A 128 14.86 -11.32 -9.79
C SER A 128 15.11 -10.14 -8.86
N ALA A 129 16.32 -10.01 -8.33
CA ALA A 129 16.77 -8.86 -7.56
C ALA A 129 17.01 -7.62 -8.45
N VAL A 130 17.02 -7.80 -9.77
CA VAL A 130 17.29 -6.77 -10.77
C VAL A 130 16.10 -6.62 -11.70
N GLU A 131 15.62 -5.38 -11.85
CA GLU A 131 14.62 -5.04 -12.85
C GLU A 131 15.28 -4.85 -14.22
N LYS A 132 14.64 -5.38 -15.27
CA LYS A 132 15.10 -5.23 -16.65
C LYS A 132 14.34 -4.08 -17.30
N VAL A 133 15.06 -3.04 -17.71
CA VAL A 133 14.48 -1.86 -18.34
C VAL A 133 14.43 -2.03 -19.85
N PHE A 134 13.28 -1.70 -20.45
CA PHE A 134 13.06 -1.72 -21.89
C PHE A 134 12.74 -0.29 -22.37
N PRO A 135 13.73 0.44 -22.91
CA PRO A 135 13.48 1.80 -23.40
C PRO A 135 12.60 1.76 -24.65
N ALA A 136 11.56 2.59 -24.66
CA ALA A 136 10.72 2.77 -25.83
C ALA A 136 11.40 3.71 -26.85
N VAL A 137 11.23 3.41 -28.14
CA VAL A 137 11.82 4.15 -29.27
C VAL A 137 10.68 4.61 -30.18
N PRO A 138 10.70 5.85 -30.70
CA PRO A 138 9.67 6.31 -31.61
C PRO A 138 9.70 5.51 -32.92
N ASN A 139 8.54 5.03 -33.36
CA ASN A 139 8.35 4.44 -34.68
C ASN A 139 8.18 5.54 -35.76
N ALA A 140 7.83 5.14 -36.99
CA ALA A 140 7.69 6.06 -38.12
C ALA A 140 6.60 7.15 -37.91
N ASP A 141 5.59 6.85 -37.10
CA ASP A 141 4.49 7.76 -36.75
C ASP A 141 4.79 8.58 -35.48
N GLY A 142 5.98 8.43 -34.90
CA GLY A 142 6.40 9.12 -33.67
C GLY A 142 5.85 8.50 -32.39
N ILE A 143 5.19 7.35 -32.46
CA ILE A 143 4.67 6.62 -31.30
C ILE A 143 5.83 5.87 -30.64
N LEU A 144 5.99 6.03 -29.32
CA LEU A 144 6.98 5.28 -28.55
C LEU A 144 6.58 3.81 -28.46
N GLU A 145 7.45 2.93 -28.95
CA GLU A 145 7.22 1.48 -28.99
C GLU A 145 8.37 0.75 -28.27
N ALA A 146 8.03 -0.27 -27.48
CA ALA A 146 8.99 -1.14 -26.82
C ALA A 146 8.55 -2.60 -26.94
N ARG A 147 9.50 -3.49 -27.24
CA ARG A 147 9.27 -4.94 -27.17
C ARG A 147 9.77 -5.49 -25.84
N ILE A 148 8.83 -5.93 -25.02
CA ILE A 148 9.14 -6.54 -23.72
C ILE A 148 9.24 -8.05 -23.90
N VAL A 149 10.32 -8.65 -23.43
CA VAL A 149 10.53 -10.11 -23.44
C VAL A 149 10.74 -10.57 -22.00
N ASN A 150 9.77 -11.32 -21.47
CA ASN A 150 9.88 -11.99 -20.18
C ASN A 150 10.60 -13.34 -20.37
N GLU A 151 11.83 -13.44 -19.87
CA GLU A 151 12.64 -14.67 -19.89
C GLU A 151 12.45 -15.50 -18.61
N GLY A 152 11.59 -15.05 -17.70
CA GLY A 152 11.21 -15.78 -16.49
C GLY A 152 10.19 -16.88 -16.75
N THR A 153 9.88 -17.64 -15.70
CA THR A 153 8.92 -18.77 -15.75
C THR A 153 7.49 -18.38 -15.39
N GLU A 154 7.28 -17.17 -14.89
CA GLU A 154 5.99 -16.69 -14.41
C GLU A 154 5.67 -15.31 -14.98
N ALA A 155 4.38 -14.99 -15.05
CA ALA A 155 3.92 -13.68 -15.48
C ALA A 155 4.31 -12.61 -14.45
N VAL A 156 4.80 -11.47 -14.92
CA VAL A 156 5.24 -10.34 -14.08
C VAL A 156 4.52 -9.07 -14.54
N PRO A 157 4.06 -8.21 -13.61
CA PRO A 157 3.53 -6.92 -13.98
C PRO A 157 4.63 -6.02 -14.58
N VAL A 158 4.24 -5.18 -15.53
CA VAL A 158 5.14 -4.18 -16.13
C VAL A 158 4.93 -2.84 -15.42
N SER A 159 6.02 -2.22 -14.99
CA SER A 159 6.04 -0.82 -14.53
C SER A 159 6.37 0.11 -15.70
N TYR A 160 5.71 1.27 -15.76
CA TYR A 160 5.92 2.27 -16.80
C TYR A 160 6.38 3.59 -16.16
N ASP A 161 7.58 4.03 -16.52
CA ASP A 161 8.09 5.35 -16.16
C ASP A 161 8.03 6.26 -17.39
N ILE A 162 7.22 7.30 -17.33
CA ILE A 162 6.98 8.24 -18.44
C ILE A 162 7.41 9.64 -18.02
N VAL A 163 8.34 10.23 -18.76
CA VAL A 163 8.83 11.59 -18.53
C VAL A 163 8.19 12.55 -19.52
N HIS A 164 7.45 13.53 -19.01
CA HIS A 164 6.84 14.58 -19.81
C HIS A 164 7.85 15.73 -20.06
N ASN A 165 8.23 15.95 -21.31
CA ASN A 165 9.09 17.09 -21.69
C ASN A 165 8.31 18.38 -21.95
N HIS A 166 6.99 18.27 -22.13
CA HIS A 166 6.06 19.37 -22.40
C HIS A 166 4.70 19.10 -21.74
N GLU A 167 3.75 20.03 -21.88
CA GLU A 167 2.36 19.81 -21.51
C GLU A 167 1.74 18.73 -22.41
N ASN A 168 1.11 17.72 -21.81
CA ASN A 168 0.47 16.61 -22.52
C ASN A 168 -0.96 16.45 -21.99
N GLY A 169 -1.96 16.52 -22.88
CA GLY A 169 -3.38 16.39 -22.51
C GLY A 169 -3.83 14.95 -22.23
N TYR A 170 -3.10 13.96 -22.76
CA TYR A 170 -3.34 12.55 -22.45
C TYR A 170 -2.09 11.67 -22.60
N ILE A 171 -2.15 10.49 -21.99
CA ILE A 171 -1.22 9.37 -22.17
C ILE A 171 -2.07 8.15 -22.55
N GLY A 172 -1.73 7.49 -23.65
CA GLY A 172 -2.29 6.19 -24.02
C GLY A 172 -1.19 5.14 -24.05
N ILE A 173 -1.38 4.03 -23.34
CA ILE A 173 -0.50 2.86 -23.36
C ILE A 173 -1.33 1.69 -23.90
N VAL A 174 -0.87 1.09 -25.00
CA VAL A 174 -1.54 -0.02 -25.68
C VAL A 174 -0.63 -1.23 -25.67
N SER A 175 -1.18 -2.38 -25.31
CA SER A 175 -0.51 -3.68 -25.34
C SER A 175 -1.48 -4.76 -25.81
N GLU A 176 -0.97 -5.95 -26.14
CA GLU A 176 -1.82 -7.11 -26.45
C GLU A 176 -2.73 -7.53 -25.27
N TYR A 177 -2.37 -7.14 -24.05
CA TYR A 177 -3.10 -7.47 -22.82
C TYR A 177 -4.12 -6.40 -22.40
N GLY A 178 -4.17 -5.26 -23.10
CA GLY A 178 -5.13 -4.21 -22.81
C GLY A 178 -4.60 -2.79 -23.07
N VAL A 179 -5.46 -1.83 -22.74
CA VAL A 179 -5.25 -0.41 -22.98
C VAL A 179 -5.42 0.36 -21.68
N MET A 180 -4.50 1.28 -21.42
CA MET A 180 -4.59 2.24 -20.32
C MET A 180 -4.57 3.66 -20.90
N GLN A 181 -5.49 4.51 -20.45
CA GLN A 181 -5.54 5.91 -20.84
C GLN A 181 -5.64 6.79 -19.60
N TYR A 182 -4.82 7.83 -19.56
CA TYR A 182 -4.84 8.87 -18.54
C TYR A 182 -4.97 10.22 -19.21
N GLY A 183 -5.88 11.07 -18.74
CA GLY A 183 -6.19 12.35 -19.38
C GLY A 183 -7.32 12.26 -20.40
N TYR A 184 -7.49 13.31 -21.22
CA TYR A 184 -8.61 13.45 -22.13
C TYR A 184 -8.11 13.57 -23.57
N ILE A 185 -8.33 12.52 -24.36
CA ILE A 185 -7.86 12.44 -25.75
C ILE A 185 -8.50 13.49 -26.66
N GLU A 186 -9.72 13.93 -26.33
CA GLU A 186 -10.44 14.96 -27.07
C GLU A 186 -10.28 16.36 -26.45
N GLU A 187 -9.27 16.58 -25.60
CA GLU A 187 -9.02 17.94 -25.10
C GLU A 187 -8.64 18.83 -26.30
N PRO A 188 -9.53 19.76 -26.72
CA PRO A 188 -9.23 20.59 -27.87
C PRO A 188 -8.14 21.57 -27.45
N ASP A 189 -7.00 21.54 -28.14
CA ASP A 189 -5.89 22.48 -27.95
C ASP A 189 -6.26 23.87 -28.49
N THR A 190 -7.33 24.46 -27.95
CA THR A 190 -7.93 25.69 -28.51
C THR A 190 -8.49 26.67 -27.47
N GLU A 191 -8.63 26.30 -26.19
CA GLU A 191 -9.18 27.21 -25.18
C GLU A 191 -8.40 27.15 -23.87
N VAL A 192 -7.86 28.29 -23.44
CA VAL A 192 -7.29 28.48 -22.10
C VAL A 192 -8.42 28.34 -21.08
N ARG A 193 -8.55 27.15 -20.47
CA ARG A 193 -9.49 26.95 -19.36
C ARG A 193 -8.94 27.60 -18.10
N GLN A 194 -9.78 28.35 -17.40
CA GLN A 194 -9.41 28.83 -16.07
C GLN A 194 -9.27 27.63 -15.12
N LYS A 195 -8.10 27.54 -14.48
CA LYS A 195 -7.77 26.50 -13.49
C LYS A 195 -8.80 26.53 -12.35
N SER A 196 -9.10 25.37 -11.77
CA SER A 196 -9.86 25.32 -10.52
C SER A 196 -9.12 26.08 -9.41
N GLN A 197 -9.84 26.91 -8.66
CA GLN A 197 -9.27 27.73 -7.59
C GLN A 197 -9.92 27.40 -6.25
N VAL A 198 -9.10 27.35 -5.21
CA VAL A 198 -9.58 27.27 -3.83
C VAL A 198 -9.80 28.69 -3.35
N LEU A 199 -11.08 29.08 -3.26
CA LEU A 199 -11.47 30.43 -2.83
C LEU A 199 -11.43 30.60 -1.31
N VAL A 200 -11.66 29.52 -0.57
CA VAL A 200 -11.70 29.51 0.90
C VAL A 200 -11.12 28.19 1.42
N ASP A 201 -10.16 28.29 2.34
CA ASP A 201 -9.49 27.15 2.99
C ASP A 201 -9.43 27.38 4.50
N TYR A 202 -10.51 27.07 5.21
CA TYR A 202 -10.60 27.22 6.66
C TYR A 202 -10.23 25.92 7.36
N LYS A 203 -9.20 25.98 8.21
CA LYS A 203 -8.59 24.81 8.87
C LYS A 203 -8.81 24.79 10.36
N ASN A 204 -9.00 25.95 10.97
CA ASN A 204 -9.15 26.14 12.41
C ASN A 204 -10.49 26.79 12.75
N ALA A 205 -11.03 26.53 13.94
CA ALA A 205 -12.28 27.16 14.40
C ALA A 205 -12.25 28.69 14.36
N SER A 206 -11.08 29.32 14.55
CA SER A 206 -10.89 30.77 14.46
C SER A 206 -11.17 31.34 13.07
N ASP A 207 -10.90 30.58 12.01
CA ASP A 207 -11.04 31.03 10.61
C ASP A 207 -12.51 31.30 10.28
N PHE A 208 -13.41 30.53 10.90
CA PHE A 208 -14.85 30.70 10.76
C PHE A 208 -15.36 32.00 11.36
N SER A 209 -14.61 32.71 12.22
CA SER A 209 -15.04 33.96 12.86
C SER A 209 -15.25 35.11 11.89
N SER A 210 -14.71 34.99 10.68
CA SER A 210 -14.96 35.89 9.55
C SER A 210 -16.35 35.75 8.93
N MET A 211 -17.06 34.65 9.19
CA MET A 211 -18.38 34.40 8.62
C MET A 211 -19.46 35.22 9.33
N ALA A 212 -20.47 35.64 8.59
CA ALA A 212 -21.63 36.33 9.16
C ALA A 212 -22.42 35.37 10.05
N VAL A 213 -22.69 35.76 11.29
CA VAL A 213 -23.42 34.95 12.27
C VAL A 213 -24.92 35.16 12.11
N ASN A 214 -25.70 34.09 12.24
CA ASN A 214 -27.17 34.14 12.29
C ASN A 214 -27.83 34.80 11.07
N THR A 215 -27.21 34.63 9.90
CA THR A 215 -27.68 35.13 8.60
C THR A 215 -27.77 34.04 7.53
N GLY A 216 -27.60 32.77 7.92
CA GLY A 216 -27.68 31.63 7.00
C GLY A 216 -29.06 31.54 6.33
N ARG A 217 -29.11 31.16 5.06
CA ARG A 217 -30.37 30.96 4.36
C ARG A 217 -30.92 29.56 4.67
N ILE A 218 -31.87 29.45 5.59
CA ILE A 218 -32.55 28.18 5.93
C ILE A 218 -33.86 28.05 5.16
N ILE A 219 -34.12 26.87 4.60
CA ILE A 219 -35.41 26.50 4.02
C ILE A 219 -35.94 25.30 4.84
N PRO A 220 -37.08 25.42 5.53
CA PRO A 220 -38.04 26.55 5.51
C PRO A 220 -37.59 27.76 6.36
N ALA A 221 -37.92 28.98 5.91
CA ALA A 221 -37.46 30.27 6.46
C ALA A 221 -37.99 30.64 7.88
N LYS A 222 -38.63 29.69 8.57
CA LYS A 222 -39.29 29.92 9.88
C LYS A 222 -38.46 29.47 11.09
N ILE A 223 -37.23 29.00 10.89
CA ILE A 223 -36.36 28.55 11.99
C ILE A 223 -35.54 29.74 12.49
N PRO A 224 -35.75 30.23 13.74
CA PRO A 224 -34.97 31.32 14.30
C PRO A 224 -33.50 30.93 14.44
N GLN A 225 -32.63 31.86 14.06
CA GLN A 225 -31.18 31.75 14.17
C GLN A 225 -30.70 32.69 15.27
N ASN A 226 -30.92 32.32 16.53
CA ASN A 226 -30.59 33.13 17.70
C ASN A 226 -29.65 32.41 18.68
N GLY A 227 -29.09 31.27 18.27
CA GLY A 227 -28.09 30.55 19.03
C GLY A 227 -26.68 31.15 18.93
N SER A 228 -25.74 30.54 19.65
CA SER A 228 -24.31 30.86 19.67
C SER A 228 -23.44 29.63 19.37
N PHE A 229 -22.20 29.89 18.95
CA PHE A 229 -21.17 28.86 18.76
C PHE A 229 -20.07 29.01 19.80
N LYS A 230 -19.46 27.88 20.18
CA LYS A 230 -18.22 27.80 20.95
C LYS A 230 -17.13 27.08 20.17
N THR A 231 -15.94 27.15 20.72
CA THR A 231 -14.79 26.38 20.23
C THR A 231 -14.50 25.24 21.20
N VAL A 232 -14.25 24.04 20.67
CA VAL A 232 -13.97 22.82 21.45
C VAL A 232 -12.67 22.19 20.95
N ASN A 233 -11.80 21.76 21.87
CA ASN A 233 -10.59 21.02 21.51
C ASN A 233 -10.84 19.52 21.63
N ALA A 234 -10.66 18.79 20.54
CA ALA A 234 -10.81 17.34 20.49
C ALA A 234 -9.91 16.73 19.42
N ASP A 235 -9.37 15.54 19.68
CA ASP A 235 -8.47 14.82 18.75
C ASP A 235 -7.27 15.67 18.28
N GLY A 236 -6.68 16.44 19.20
CA GLY A 236 -5.57 17.35 18.90
C GLY A 236 -5.91 18.51 17.96
N LYS A 237 -7.20 18.76 17.70
CA LYS A 237 -7.71 19.83 16.81
C LYS A 237 -8.76 20.68 17.50
N THR A 238 -8.93 21.88 16.95
CA THR A 238 -9.89 22.87 17.45
C THR A 238 -11.10 22.94 16.51
N TRP A 239 -12.28 22.64 17.03
CA TRP A 239 -13.55 22.51 16.32
C TRP A 239 -14.52 23.64 16.67
N LEU A 240 -15.32 24.08 15.70
CA LEU A 240 -16.48 24.95 15.95
C LEU A 240 -17.68 24.06 16.33
N ALA A 241 -18.27 24.30 17.48
CA ALA A 241 -19.41 23.55 17.99
C ALA A 241 -20.56 24.49 18.37
N LEU A 242 -21.79 23.97 18.36
CA LEU A 242 -22.94 24.69 18.91
C LEU A 242 -22.76 24.87 20.42
N ASP A 243 -23.01 26.07 20.94
CA ASP A 243 -22.94 26.38 22.36
C ASP A 243 -24.33 26.48 22.96
N ASP A 244 -25.10 27.47 22.49
CA ASP A 244 -26.50 27.64 22.81
C ASP A 244 -27.34 27.49 21.52
N PRO A 245 -28.32 26.57 21.46
CA PRO A 245 -29.25 26.50 20.34
C PRO A 245 -30.15 27.73 20.21
N GLY A 246 -30.25 28.57 21.25
CA GLY A 246 -31.17 29.71 21.29
C GLY A 246 -32.61 29.29 21.62
N ASN A 247 -33.51 30.26 21.72
CA ASN A 247 -34.88 30.03 22.19
C ASN A 247 -35.90 30.02 21.04
N ASN A 248 -36.75 28.99 20.99
CA ASN A 248 -37.96 28.94 20.15
C ASN A 248 -39.07 28.10 20.83
N PRO A 249 -40.22 28.69 21.16
CA PRO A 249 -41.33 27.98 21.82
C PRO A 249 -42.01 26.91 20.96
N SER A 250 -41.84 26.94 19.63
CA SER A 250 -42.64 26.09 18.75
C SER A 250 -41.95 24.81 18.32
N TYR A 251 -40.72 24.76 17.78
CA TYR A 251 -40.12 23.47 17.33
C TYR A 251 -38.58 23.42 17.30
N TYR A 252 -37.90 24.29 16.54
CA TYR A 252 -36.44 24.22 16.32
C TYR A 252 -35.80 25.61 16.40
N ALA A 253 -34.63 25.72 17.05
CA ALA A 253 -33.76 26.90 17.06
C ALA A 253 -32.32 26.45 16.82
N GLY A 254 -31.47 27.34 16.31
CA GLY A 254 -30.05 27.06 16.18
C GLY A 254 -29.19 28.30 15.95
N ALA A 255 -27.89 28.07 15.86
CA ALA A 255 -26.93 29.07 15.40
C ALA A 255 -26.58 28.80 13.93
N SER A 256 -26.32 29.85 13.14
CA SER A 256 -25.84 29.70 11.76
C SER A 256 -24.59 30.54 11.50
N ARG A 257 -23.72 30.07 10.60
CA ARG A 257 -22.67 30.89 10.00
C ARG A 257 -22.83 30.87 8.49
N CYS A 258 -22.76 32.05 7.89
CA CYS A 258 -22.93 32.27 6.47
C CYS A 258 -21.62 32.80 5.87
N LEU A 259 -21.11 32.08 4.88
CA LEU A 259 -19.96 32.48 4.09
C LEU A 259 -20.46 32.91 2.71
N THR A 260 -20.19 34.17 2.34
CA THR A 260 -20.27 34.59 0.94
C THR A 260 -18.93 34.27 0.30
N LEU A 261 -18.93 33.47 -0.77
CA LEU A 261 -17.71 33.14 -1.49
C LEU A 261 -17.09 34.43 -2.07
N PRO A 262 -15.77 34.67 -1.87
CA PRO A 262 -15.10 35.80 -2.47
C PRO A 262 -15.04 35.63 -4.00
N ALA A 263 -14.73 36.72 -4.71
CA ALA A 263 -14.47 36.64 -6.13
C ALA A 263 -13.23 35.77 -6.42
N ASP A 264 -13.23 35.09 -7.56
CA ASP A 264 -12.04 34.39 -8.05
C ASP A 264 -10.93 35.37 -8.48
N SER A 265 -9.77 34.85 -8.90
CA SER A 265 -8.66 35.70 -9.35
C SER A 265 -9.00 36.62 -10.54
N SER A 266 -10.10 36.35 -11.25
CA SER A 266 -10.59 37.16 -12.37
C SER A 266 -11.68 38.17 -11.96
N GLY A 267 -12.02 38.24 -10.68
CA GLY A 267 -13.01 39.17 -10.14
C GLY A 267 -14.45 38.69 -10.27
N HIS A 268 -14.68 37.44 -10.70
CA HIS A 268 -16.04 36.89 -10.84
C HIS A 268 -16.53 36.28 -9.53
N VAL A 269 -17.79 36.54 -9.16
CA VAL A 269 -18.43 36.00 -7.94
C VAL A 269 -19.39 34.87 -8.33
N GLY A 270 -19.16 33.69 -7.74
CA GLY A 270 -19.95 32.48 -8.02
C GLY A 270 -19.22 31.50 -8.94
N ALA A 271 -19.81 30.32 -9.16
CA ALA A 271 -19.24 29.30 -10.03
C ALA A 271 -20.34 28.50 -10.72
N LYS A 272 -20.12 28.11 -11.99
CA LYS A 272 -21.00 27.17 -12.71
C LYS A 272 -20.98 25.78 -12.05
N ASN A 273 -19.80 25.36 -11.60
CA ASN A 273 -19.56 24.12 -10.87
C ASN A 273 -18.75 24.46 -9.61
N PHE A 274 -19.21 24.02 -8.44
CA PHE A 274 -18.47 24.20 -7.19
C PHE A 274 -18.36 22.88 -6.44
N LYS A 275 -17.27 22.73 -5.68
CA LYS A 275 -17.08 21.62 -4.74
C LYS A 275 -16.95 22.20 -3.34
N PHE A 276 -17.82 21.75 -2.44
CA PHE A 276 -17.74 22.07 -1.03
C PHE A 276 -17.37 20.81 -0.26
N GLN A 277 -16.39 20.92 0.65
CA GLN A 277 -16.00 19.85 1.55
C GLN A 277 -15.94 20.40 2.97
N MET A 278 -16.57 19.70 3.91
CA MET A 278 -16.53 20.00 5.32
C MET A 278 -16.23 18.72 6.10
N LYS A 279 -15.39 18.83 7.13
CA LYS A 279 -15.13 17.75 8.07
C LYS A 279 -15.98 17.97 9.31
N VAL A 280 -16.75 16.96 9.71
CA VAL A 280 -17.57 16.95 10.93
C VAL A 280 -16.97 15.96 11.91
N TRP A 281 -16.95 16.32 13.19
CA TRP A 281 -16.51 15.46 14.29
C TRP A 281 -17.65 15.33 15.32
N PHE A 282 -17.82 14.14 15.87
CA PHE A 282 -18.81 13.83 16.90
C PHE A 282 -18.20 12.88 17.93
N GLU A 283 -18.56 13.04 19.19
CA GLU A 283 -18.28 12.09 20.27
C GLU A 283 -19.57 11.68 20.97
N LYS A 284 -19.60 10.44 21.47
CA LYS A 284 -20.72 9.95 22.27
C LYS A 284 -20.49 10.40 23.72
N LEU A 285 -21.41 11.19 24.25
CA LEU A 285 -21.47 11.44 25.69
C LEU A 285 -22.09 10.20 26.35
N ASP A 286 -21.29 9.42 27.08
CA ASP A 286 -21.83 8.39 27.97
C ASP A 286 -22.47 9.08 29.17
N LEU A 287 -23.79 9.29 29.12
CA LEU A 287 -24.58 9.66 30.28
C LEU A 287 -24.57 8.46 31.26
N SER A 288 -23.68 8.48 32.24
CA SER A 288 -23.87 7.69 33.45
C SER A 288 -25.09 8.25 34.17
N LEU A 289 -26.21 7.52 34.12
CA LEU A 289 -27.33 7.74 35.01
C LEU A 289 -26.81 7.58 36.45
N ALA A 290 -26.82 8.67 37.21
CA ALA A 290 -26.72 8.64 38.67
C ALA A 290 -28.07 8.21 39.27
#